data_AF-A0A931IHJ5-F1
#
_entry.id   AF-A0A931IHJ5-F1
#
_cell.length_a   1.000
_cell.length_b   1.000
_cell.length_c   1.000
_cell.angle_alpha   90.00
_cell.angle_beta   90.00
_cell.angle_gamma   90.00
#
_symmetry.space_group_name_H-M   'P 1'
#
loop_
_entity.id
_entity.type
_entity.pdbx_description
1 polymer ?
#
loop_
_entity_poly.entity_id
_entity_poly.type
_entity_poly.pdbx_seq_one_letter_code
_entity_poly.pdbx_strand_id
1 'polypeptide(L)'
;MRKQMILILIIGLLMLATIGCSSSNNAKGTPFVNVTIAEMASFSTTKENTLLTITDEKEIAILKEASDSATMIEGIFDRADPEYKVELDANSYFLWVAEDSIVLMYTDNDVVYKVSEKLVKQVNEIIENYHINVKLLSKLPTEMPKDFDFVVKYGIGMKNEINTIKNTVTKDLIANGTVSANITLYPADMQRIYEKMKEINIMETKQLSSNQSCALIPYSEDIFEVIILGKTIQHAWTSKSCHLTEDAKQLLELRTFIENIVKDYEAYNKLPEAVGGYE
;
A
#
# COMPACT_ATOMS: atom_id res chain seq x y z
N MET A 1 23.03 11.17 83.43
CA MET A 1 22.62 12.59 83.38
C MET A 1 21.45 12.66 82.40
N ARG A 2 20.20 12.60 82.90
CA ARG A 2 19.28 13.76 83.09
C ARG A 2 19.04 14.50 81.76
N LYS A 3 17.85 14.33 81.17
CA LYS A 3 16.68 15.28 81.26
C LYS A 3 16.99 16.55 80.45
N GLN A 4 16.24 17.07 79.48
CA GLN A 4 14.83 17.03 79.04
C GLN A 4 14.85 17.36 77.52
N MET A 5 13.82 17.25 76.70
CA MET A 5 12.59 18.04 76.77
C MET A 5 11.57 17.49 75.78
N ILE A 6 10.37 17.31 76.30
CA ILE A 6 9.13 16.90 75.66
C ILE A 6 8.34 18.18 75.31
N LEU A 7 7.64 18.20 74.16
CA LEU A 7 6.48 19.06 73.87
C LEU A 7 5.72 18.41 72.68
N ILE A 8 4.73 17.52 72.83
CA ILE A 8 3.29 17.66 73.21
C ILE A 8 2.50 18.71 72.42
N LEU A 9 1.55 18.24 71.59
CA LEU A 9 0.12 18.64 71.48
C LEU A 9 -0.55 17.70 70.44
N ILE A 10 -1.24 16.60 70.77
CA ILE A 10 -2.64 16.37 71.22
C ILE A 10 -3.73 16.98 70.31
N ILE A 11 -4.76 16.15 70.07
CA ILE A 11 -6.16 16.35 69.62
C ILE A 11 -6.38 15.85 68.18
N GLY A 12 -7.24 14.89 67.88
CA GLY A 12 -8.20 14.15 68.69
C GLY A 12 -8.90 13.07 67.84
N LEU A 13 -9.21 11.97 68.51
CA LEU A 13 -10.02 10.85 68.07
C LEU A 13 -11.46 11.29 67.74
N LEU A 14 -12.00 10.94 66.57
CA LEU A 14 -13.44 10.70 66.43
C LEU A 14 -13.71 9.61 65.38
N MET A 15 -14.29 8.52 65.85
CA MET A 15 -14.87 7.45 65.06
C MET A 15 -16.02 7.98 64.19
N LEU A 16 -16.19 7.43 62.99
CA LEU A 16 -17.41 6.71 62.57
C LEU A 16 -17.29 6.32 61.10
N ALA A 17 -17.50 5.03 60.84
CA ALA A 17 -17.71 4.48 59.52
C ALA A 17 -18.91 5.16 58.86
N THR A 18 -18.73 5.66 57.65
CA THR A 18 -19.80 5.74 56.67
C THR A 18 -19.36 5.00 55.41
N ILE A 19 -20.17 4.02 55.07
CA ILE A 19 -20.15 3.24 53.84
C ILE A 19 -20.35 4.23 52.69
N GLY A 20 -19.30 4.46 51.91
CA GLY A 20 -19.38 5.10 50.61
C GLY A 20 -19.23 4.04 49.53
N CYS A 21 -20.35 3.58 48.97
CA CYS A 21 -20.35 2.92 47.67
C CYS A 21 -19.78 3.89 46.64
N SER A 22 -18.51 3.72 46.23
CA SER A 22 -18.02 4.35 45.00
C SER A 22 -18.23 3.37 43.86
N SER A 23 -19.19 3.73 43.01
CA SER A 23 -19.53 3.10 41.75
C SER A 23 -18.29 2.79 40.91
N SER A 24 -18.31 1.60 40.34
CA SER A 24 -17.40 1.07 39.32
C SER A 24 -17.05 2.10 38.24
N ASN A 25 -15.75 2.34 38.04
CA ASN A 25 -15.21 2.69 36.73
C ASN A 25 -14.16 1.64 36.36
N ASN A 26 -14.64 0.43 36.05
CA ASN A 26 -13.92 -0.45 35.15
C ASN A 26 -13.95 0.21 33.77
N ALA A 27 -12.90 0.95 33.41
CA ALA A 27 -12.56 1.13 32.01
C ALA A 27 -12.12 -0.24 31.49
N LYS A 28 -13.10 -1.08 31.13
CA LYS A 28 -12.87 -2.18 30.21
C LYS A 28 -12.44 -1.51 28.91
N GLY A 29 -11.15 -1.49 28.62
CA GLY A 29 -10.69 -1.28 27.26
C GLY A 29 -11.43 -2.29 26.40
N THR A 30 -12.24 -1.81 25.46
CA THR A 30 -12.81 -2.67 24.43
C THR A 30 -11.63 -3.37 23.74
N PRO A 31 -11.70 -4.70 23.54
CA PRO A 31 -10.70 -5.39 22.74
C PRO A 31 -10.58 -4.66 21.40
N PHE A 32 -9.36 -4.33 21.00
CA PHE A 32 -9.12 -3.71 19.70
C PHE A 32 -9.57 -4.70 18.63
N VAL A 33 -10.65 -4.38 17.94
CA VAL A 33 -11.16 -5.21 16.85
C VAL A 33 -10.37 -4.85 15.59
N ASN A 34 -9.63 -5.80 15.03
CA ASN A 34 -8.88 -5.57 13.79
C ASN A 34 -9.69 -6.13 12.62
N VAL A 35 -10.07 -5.25 11.69
CA VAL A 35 -10.82 -5.64 10.49
C VAL A 35 -10.04 -5.28 9.25
N THR A 36 -9.79 -6.26 8.39
CA THR A 36 -9.21 -6.02 7.07
C THR A 36 -10.05 -6.63 5.96
N ILE A 37 -10.03 -6.01 4.79
CA ILE A 37 -10.70 -6.49 3.57
C ILE A 37 -9.67 -6.49 2.44
N ALA A 38 -9.62 -7.55 1.64
CA ALA A 38 -8.84 -7.64 0.41
C ALA A 38 -9.69 -8.23 -0.72
N GLU A 39 -9.45 -7.80 -1.96
CA GLU A 39 -10.05 -8.44 -3.13
C GLU A 39 -9.33 -9.76 -3.43
N MET A 40 -10.08 -10.75 -3.88
CA MET A 40 -9.55 -12.07 -4.23
C MET A 40 -9.44 -12.24 -5.74
N ALA A 41 -8.36 -12.90 -6.18
CA ALA A 41 -8.20 -13.39 -7.54
C ALA A 41 -8.62 -14.87 -7.64
N SER A 42 -8.50 -15.61 -6.54
CA SER A 42 -8.99 -16.98 -6.34
C SER A 42 -9.08 -17.27 -4.85
N PHE A 43 -9.57 -18.45 -4.44
CA PHE A 43 -9.55 -18.87 -3.02
C PHE A 43 -8.17 -18.81 -2.33
N SER A 44 -7.08 -18.93 -3.09
CA SER A 44 -5.71 -18.96 -2.55
C SER A 44 -4.97 -17.63 -2.67
N THR A 45 -5.49 -16.68 -3.45
CA THR A 45 -4.71 -15.56 -3.94
C THR A 45 -5.48 -14.25 -3.82
N THR A 46 -4.94 -13.30 -3.07
CA THR A 46 -5.43 -11.92 -3.00
C THR A 46 -4.91 -11.10 -4.18
N LYS A 47 -5.69 -10.14 -4.68
CA LYS A 47 -5.19 -9.12 -5.61
C LYS A 47 -4.25 -8.17 -4.88
N GLU A 48 -3.13 -7.86 -5.53
CA GLU A 48 -2.13 -6.93 -4.98
C GLU A 48 -2.72 -5.54 -4.73
N ASN A 49 -2.22 -4.87 -3.70
CA ASN A 49 -2.60 -3.49 -3.33
C ASN A 49 -4.08 -3.27 -2.98
N THR A 50 -4.85 -4.33 -2.72
CA THR A 50 -6.27 -4.21 -2.33
C THR A 50 -6.51 -4.33 -0.82
N LEU A 51 -5.58 -4.90 -0.05
CA LEU A 51 -5.74 -5.06 1.41
C LEU A 51 -5.86 -3.70 2.11
N LEU A 52 -7.00 -3.44 2.74
CA LEU A 52 -7.28 -2.25 3.56
C LEU A 52 -7.72 -2.64 4.97
N THR A 53 -7.31 -1.85 5.96
CA THR A 53 -7.83 -1.92 7.32
C THR A 53 -9.04 -0.99 7.45
N ILE A 54 -10.14 -1.53 7.97
CA ILE A 54 -11.34 -0.76 8.30
C ILE A 54 -11.17 -0.20 9.72
N THR A 55 -11.32 1.12 9.86
CA THR A 55 -11.11 1.82 11.14
C THR A 55 -12.37 2.48 11.68
N ASP A 56 -13.44 2.57 10.87
CA ASP A 56 -14.71 3.14 11.33
C ASP A 56 -15.45 2.14 12.23
N GLU A 57 -15.69 2.53 13.48
CA GLU A 57 -16.30 1.65 14.49
C GLU A 57 -17.71 1.15 14.10
N LYS A 58 -18.46 1.93 13.31
CA LYS A 58 -19.80 1.54 12.85
C LYS A 58 -19.71 0.50 11.75
N GLU A 59 -18.79 0.69 10.80
CA GLU A 59 -18.54 -0.28 9.73
C GLU A 59 -18.07 -1.62 10.31
N ILE A 60 -17.16 -1.57 11.29
CA ILE A 60 -16.69 -2.75 12.03
C ILE A 60 -17.86 -3.46 12.72
N ALA A 61 -18.74 -2.72 13.40
CA ALA A 61 -19.89 -3.30 14.08
C ALA A 61 -20.87 -3.98 13.10
N ILE A 62 -21.10 -3.37 11.93
CA ILE A 62 -21.96 -3.93 10.88
C ILE A 62 -21.38 -5.23 10.32
N LEU A 63 -20.08 -5.26 10.00
CA LEU A 63 -19.42 -6.46 9.48
C LEU A 63 -19.47 -7.61 10.49
N LYS A 64 -19.26 -7.31 11.78
CA LYS A 64 -19.39 -8.28 12.86
C LYS A 64 -20.82 -8.79 13.01
N GLU A 65 -21.82 -7.92 12.96
CA GLU A 65 -23.23 -8.33 13.03
C GLU A 65 -23.63 -9.18 11.82
N ALA A 66 -23.09 -8.86 10.63
CA ALA A 66 -23.32 -9.62 9.42
C ALA A 66 -22.78 -11.05 9.53
N SER A 67 -21.59 -11.25 10.11
CA SER A 67 -21.03 -12.59 10.35
C SER A 67 -21.77 -13.37 11.44
N ASP A 68 -22.11 -12.70 12.55
CA ASP A 68 -22.72 -13.33 13.72
C ASP A 68 -24.17 -13.74 13.49
N SER A 69 -24.90 -13.00 12.65
CA SER A 69 -26.31 -13.25 12.35
C SER A 69 -26.54 -14.06 11.06
N ALA A 70 -25.47 -14.44 10.35
CA ALA A 70 -25.58 -15.17 9.09
C ALA A 70 -26.17 -16.57 9.29
N THR A 71 -27.08 -16.97 8.40
CA THR A 71 -27.76 -18.26 8.48
C THR A 71 -27.15 -19.24 7.51
N MET A 72 -26.82 -20.44 7.99
CA MET A 72 -26.29 -21.53 7.17
C MET A 72 -27.23 -21.85 6.00
N ILE A 73 -26.66 -22.05 4.81
CA ILE A 73 -27.38 -22.52 3.63
C ILE A 73 -27.08 -24.02 3.46
N GLU A 74 -28.11 -24.87 3.44
CA GLU A 74 -27.95 -26.30 3.18
C GLU A 74 -27.86 -26.59 1.67
N GLY A 75 -26.88 -27.41 1.25
CA GLY A 75 -26.76 -27.89 -0.13
C GLY A 75 -25.33 -27.86 -0.69
N ILE A 76 -25.14 -28.45 -1.87
CA ILE A 76 -23.90 -28.35 -2.65
C ILE A 76 -24.00 -27.09 -3.52
N PHE A 77 -23.16 -26.11 -3.26
CA PHE A 77 -23.01 -24.94 -4.12
C PHE A 77 -21.85 -25.14 -5.08
N ASP A 78 -22.07 -24.85 -6.36
CA ASP A 78 -20.99 -24.62 -7.31
C ASP A 78 -20.36 -23.27 -6.93
N ARG A 79 -19.09 -23.29 -6.53
CA ARG A 79 -18.42 -22.15 -5.91
C ARG A 79 -17.58 -21.44 -6.96
N ALA A 80 -18.06 -20.28 -7.40
CA ALA A 80 -17.19 -19.30 -8.04
C ALA A 80 -16.11 -18.86 -7.05
N ASP A 81 -14.97 -18.41 -7.58
CA ASP A 81 -13.95 -17.77 -6.75
C ASP A 81 -14.56 -16.60 -5.94
N PRO A 82 -14.12 -16.38 -4.69
CA PRO A 82 -14.64 -15.30 -3.86
C PRO A 82 -14.23 -13.95 -4.42
N GLU A 83 -15.01 -12.92 -4.07
CA GLU A 83 -14.70 -11.55 -4.46
C GLU A 83 -13.81 -10.88 -3.42
N TYR A 84 -14.05 -11.17 -2.14
CA TYR A 84 -13.28 -10.61 -1.03
C TYR A 84 -12.91 -11.67 0.00
N LYS A 85 -11.84 -11.37 0.74
CA LYS A 85 -11.53 -11.99 2.02
C LYS A 85 -11.59 -10.91 3.09
N VAL A 86 -12.31 -11.18 4.17
CA VAL A 86 -12.39 -10.33 5.35
C VAL A 86 -11.72 -11.04 6.51
N GLU A 87 -10.83 -10.35 7.21
CA GLU A 87 -10.27 -10.80 8.49
C GLU A 87 -10.90 -9.95 9.59
N LEU A 88 -11.61 -10.58 10.51
CA LEU A 88 -12.33 -9.96 11.61
C LEU A 88 -11.85 -10.63 12.91
N ASP A 89 -10.92 -9.98 13.60
CA ASP A 89 -10.23 -10.53 14.77
C ASP A 89 -9.52 -11.87 14.49
N ALA A 90 -9.95 -12.93 15.17
CA ALA A 90 -9.43 -14.28 15.01
C ALA A 90 -10.12 -15.05 13.87
N ASN A 91 -11.21 -14.52 13.33
CA ASN A 91 -11.98 -15.15 12.28
C ASN A 91 -11.58 -14.56 10.93
N SER A 92 -11.68 -15.38 9.89
CA SER A 92 -11.65 -14.87 8.52
C SER A 92 -12.68 -15.59 7.68
N TYR A 93 -13.24 -14.88 6.71
CA TYR A 93 -14.24 -15.41 5.80
C TYR A 93 -14.06 -14.84 4.40
N PHE A 94 -14.42 -15.66 3.42
CA PHE A 94 -14.63 -15.25 2.05
C PHE A 94 -16.01 -14.62 1.88
N LEU A 95 -16.14 -13.67 0.96
CA LEU A 95 -17.36 -12.91 0.74
C LEU A 95 -17.68 -12.86 -0.76
N TRP A 96 -18.95 -13.08 -1.09
CA TRP A 96 -19.56 -12.81 -2.40
C TRP A 96 -20.66 -11.78 -2.22
N VAL A 97 -20.64 -10.75 -3.05
CA VAL A 97 -21.51 -9.59 -2.92
C VAL A 97 -22.40 -9.47 -4.14
N ALA A 98 -23.71 -9.47 -3.92
CA ALA A 98 -24.70 -9.16 -4.94
C ALA A 98 -25.62 -8.03 -4.45
N GLU A 99 -26.39 -7.45 -5.38
CA GLU A 99 -27.26 -6.29 -5.10
C GLU A 99 -28.25 -6.57 -3.94
N ASP A 100 -28.80 -7.78 -3.88
CA ASP A 100 -29.85 -8.19 -2.95
C ASP A 100 -29.44 -9.31 -1.98
N SER A 101 -28.20 -9.81 -2.09
CA SER A 101 -27.74 -10.93 -1.29
C SER A 101 -26.24 -10.88 -1.04
N ILE A 102 -25.85 -11.29 0.17
CA ILE A 102 -24.45 -11.42 0.55
C ILE A 102 -24.26 -12.78 1.16
N VAL A 103 -23.21 -13.44 0.70
CA VAL A 103 -22.86 -14.79 1.09
C VAL A 103 -21.46 -14.78 1.64
N LEU A 104 -21.25 -15.46 2.77
CA LEU A 104 -19.94 -15.64 3.37
C LEU A 104 -19.63 -17.11 3.60
N MET A 105 -18.34 -17.44 3.61
CA MET A 105 -17.82 -18.76 3.96
C MET A 105 -16.60 -18.57 4.84
N TYR A 106 -16.63 -19.08 6.06
CA TYR A 106 -15.45 -19.02 6.93
C TYR A 106 -14.29 -19.79 6.31
N THR A 107 -13.06 -19.32 6.49
CA THR A 107 -11.90 -19.95 5.85
C THR A 107 -11.52 -21.30 6.45
N ASP A 108 -12.07 -21.63 7.63
CA ASP A 108 -11.82 -22.87 8.37
C ASP A 108 -12.82 -23.99 8.06
N ASN A 109 -13.86 -23.70 7.27
CA ASN A 109 -14.89 -24.66 6.91
C ASN A 109 -15.41 -24.43 5.49
N ASP A 110 -16.03 -25.46 4.94
CA ASP A 110 -16.64 -25.42 3.61
C ASP A 110 -18.12 -25.02 3.63
N VAL A 111 -18.59 -24.43 4.74
CA VAL A 111 -20.00 -24.13 4.96
C VAL A 111 -20.29 -22.69 4.58
N VAL A 112 -21.35 -22.51 3.80
CA VAL A 112 -21.75 -21.22 3.26
C VAL A 112 -22.93 -20.66 4.08
N TYR A 113 -22.88 -19.37 4.36
CA TYR A 113 -23.86 -18.65 5.16
C TYR A 113 -24.41 -17.46 4.39
N LYS A 114 -25.72 -17.22 4.50
CA LYS A 114 -26.39 -16.04 3.96
C LYS A 114 -26.46 -14.97 5.03
N VAL A 115 -26.00 -13.75 4.71
CA VAL A 115 -26.17 -12.59 5.59
C VAL A 115 -27.65 -12.19 5.66
N SER A 116 -28.08 -11.72 6.84
CA SER A 116 -29.42 -11.18 7.05
C SER A 116 -29.78 -10.08 6.06
N GLU A 117 -30.97 -10.17 5.45
CA GLU A 117 -31.47 -9.18 4.46
C GLU A 117 -31.47 -7.74 4.99
N LYS A 118 -31.61 -7.57 6.31
CA LYS A 118 -31.57 -6.26 6.98
C LYS A 118 -30.20 -5.58 6.87
N LEU A 119 -29.13 -6.36 6.76
CA LEU A 119 -27.75 -5.87 6.74
C LEU A 119 -27.15 -5.79 5.33
N VAL A 120 -27.76 -6.44 4.33
CA VAL A 120 -27.25 -6.49 2.96
C VAL A 120 -26.90 -5.10 2.43
N LYS A 121 -27.83 -4.14 2.55
CA LYS A 121 -27.58 -2.77 2.07
C LYS A 121 -26.40 -2.11 2.77
N GLN A 122 -26.29 -2.27 4.08
CA GLN A 122 -25.22 -1.64 4.87
C GLN A 122 -23.86 -2.25 4.55
N VAL A 123 -23.78 -3.57 4.35
CA VAL A 123 -22.53 -4.21 3.93
C VAL A 123 -22.17 -3.81 2.50
N ASN A 124 -23.14 -3.70 1.58
CA ASN A 124 -22.89 -3.18 0.22
C ASN A 124 -22.30 -1.77 0.25
N GLU A 125 -22.84 -0.86 1.08
CA GLU A 125 -22.29 0.49 1.25
C GLU A 125 -20.83 0.46 1.76
N ILE A 126 -20.49 -0.46 2.66
CA ILE A 126 -19.10 -0.65 3.14
C ILE A 126 -18.19 -1.12 2.01
N ILE A 127 -18.65 -2.08 1.20
CA ILE A 127 -17.88 -2.61 0.07
C ILE A 127 -17.69 -1.55 -1.02
N GLU A 128 -18.72 -0.73 -1.29
CA GLU A 128 -18.62 0.42 -2.20
C GLU A 128 -17.59 1.45 -1.69
N ASN A 129 -17.64 1.82 -0.40
CA ASN A 129 -16.67 2.70 0.22
C ASN A 129 -15.26 2.11 0.17
N TYR A 130 -15.12 0.82 0.42
CA TYR A 130 -13.87 0.09 0.27
C TYR A 130 -13.31 0.23 -1.14
N HIS A 131 -14.11 0.03 -2.20
CA HIS A 131 -13.64 0.23 -3.58
C HIS A 131 -13.20 1.65 -3.87
N ILE A 132 -13.92 2.65 -3.34
CA ILE A 132 -13.53 4.06 -3.46
C ILE A 132 -12.16 4.27 -2.80
N ASN A 133 -11.95 3.70 -1.62
CA ASN A 133 -10.70 3.82 -0.87
C ASN A 133 -9.54 3.08 -1.55
N VAL A 134 -9.76 1.86 -2.07
CA VAL A 134 -8.77 1.13 -2.87
C VAL A 134 -8.37 1.96 -4.09
N LYS A 135 -9.35 2.51 -4.81
CA LYS A 135 -9.12 3.35 -5.99
C LYS A 135 -8.43 4.69 -5.65
N LEU A 136 -8.65 5.23 -4.46
CA LEU A 136 -7.96 6.42 -4.01
C LEU A 136 -6.50 6.11 -3.64
N LEU A 137 -6.27 4.97 -2.99
CA LEU A 137 -4.93 4.50 -2.60
C LEU A 137 -4.13 3.92 -3.77
N SER A 138 -4.79 3.60 -4.89
CA SER A 138 -4.13 3.29 -6.16
C SER A 138 -3.68 4.55 -6.93
N LYS A 139 -3.75 5.73 -6.31
CA LYS A 139 -3.28 7.00 -6.88
C LYS A 139 -2.29 7.68 -5.95
N LEU A 140 -1.37 8.42 -6.54
CA LEU A 140 -0.43 9.22 -5.76
C LEU A 140 -1.18 10.29 -4.95
N PRO A 141 -0.83 10.49 -3.66
CA PRO A 141 -1.40 11.56 -2.83
C PRO A 141 -1.31 12.95 -3.48
N THR A 142 -2.14 13.88 -3.00
CA THR A 142 -2.09 15.26 -3.51
C THR A 142 -0.72 15.89 -3.26
N GLU A 143 -0.21 15.74 -2.05
CA GLU A 143 1.10 16.25 -1.59
C GLU A 143 2.15 15.14 -1.64
N MET A 144 3.39 15.48 -2.00
CA MET A 144 4.50 14.53 -2.01
C MET A 144 4.82 14.02 -0.60
N PRO A 145 4.68 12.71 -0.32
CA PRO A 145 5.00 12.15 0.98
C PRO A 145 6.49 12.26 1.32
N LYS A 146 6.83 12.28 2.61
CA LYS A 146 8.23 12.40 3.08
C LYS A 146 9.08 11.18 2.75
N ASP A 147 8.45 10.03 2.59
CA ASP A 147 9.07 8.75 2.26
C ASP A 147 9.06 8.47 0.75
N PHE A 148 8.76 9.49 -0.07
CA PHE A 148 8.82 9.37 -1.52
C PHE A 148 10.27 9.27 -1.99
N ASP A 149 10.63 8.10 -2.51
CA ASP A 149 11.89 7.81 -3.16
C ASP A 149 11.63 6.94 -4.40
N PHE A 150 12.62 6.87 -5.28
CA PHE A 150 12.57 6.01 -6.45
C PHE A 150 13.95 5.56 -6.93
N VAL A 151 13.95 4.46 -7.67
CA VAL A 151 15.07 3.95 -8.46
C VAL A 151 14.61 3.77 -9.90
N VAL A 152 15.37 4.29 -10.86
CA VAL A 152 15.17 4.01 -12.28
C VAL A 152 16.44 3.38 -12.83
N LYS A 153 16.36 2.13 -13.26
CA LYS A 153 17.41 1.47 -14.05
C LYS A 153 16.99 1.43 -15.51
N TYR A 154 17.89 1.74 -16.43
CA TYR A 154 17.51 1.87 -17.83
C TYR A 154 18.67 1.64 -18.81
N GLY A 155 18.30 1.51 -20.09
CA GLY A 155 19.23 1.33 -21.19
C GLY A 155 19.57 -0.14 -21.45
N ILE A 156 20.57 -0.38 -22.30
CA ILE A 156 20.95 -1.74 -22.71
C ILE A 156 21.61 -2.44 -21.52
N GLY A 157 21.02 -3.58 -21.11
CA GLY A 157 21.45 -4.32 -19.93
C GLY A 157 21.24 -3.57 -18.60
N MET A 158 20.38 -2.54 -18.58
CA MET A 158 20.01 -1.77 -17.37
C MET A 158 21.21 -1.19 -16.61
N LYS A 159 22.26 -0.79 -17.34
CA LYS A 159 23.52 -0.31 -16.76
C LYS A 159 23.49 1.15 -16.29
N ASN A 160 22.50 1.94 -16.70
CA ASN A 160 22.26 3.25 -16.13
C ASN A 160 21.34 3.12 -14.92
N GLU A 161 21.59 3.90 -13.86
CA GLU A 161 20.77 3.91 -12.66
C GLU A 161 20.65 5.34 -12.11
N ILE A 162 19.44 5.75 -11.71
CA ILE A 162 19.19 6.94 -10.91
C ILE A 162 18.55 6.45 -9.62
N ASN A 163 19.19 6.67 -8.47
CA ASN A 163 18.81 6.10 -7.18
C ASN A 163 18.75 7.20 -6.12
N THR A 164 17.54 7.61 -5.76
CA THR A 164 17.33 8.69 -4.78
C THR A 164 17.53 8.23 -3.35
N ILE A 165 17.25 6.96 -3.04
CA ILE A 165 17.52 6.33 -1.73
C ILE A 165 19.02 6.43 -1.38
N LYS A 166 19.88 6.08 -2.35
CA LYS A 166 21.33 6.12 -2.19
C LYS A 166 21.94 7.46 -2.55
N ASN A 167 21.16 8.36 -3.16
CA ASN A 167 21.63 9.62 -3.73
C ASN A 167 22.77 9.41 -4.75
N THR A 168 22.60 8.45 -5.66
CA THR A 168 23.60 8.09 -6.66
C THR A 168 23.02 8.05 -8.05
N VAL A 169 23.85 8.43 -9.02
CA VAL A 169 23.58 8.22 -10.44
C VAL A 169 24.72 7.42 -11.05
N THR A 170 24.38 6.37 -11.78
CA THR A 170 25.30 5.52 -12.53
C THR A 170 25.09 5.74 -14.02
N LYS A 171 26.17 6.08 -14.72
CA LYS A 171 26.23 6.25 -16.18
C LYS A 171 26.92 5.04 -16.78
N ASP A 172 26.31 4.48 -17.81
CA ASP A 172 26.92 3.47 -18.67
C ASP A 172 27.90 4.13 -19.64
N LEU A 173 29.16 3.69 -19.61
CA LEU A 173 30.23 4.12 -20.50
C LEU A 173 30.46 3.11 -21.64
N ILE A 174 29.58 2.11 -21.79
CA ILE A 174 29.59 1.09 -22.83
C ILE A 174 30.84 0.21 -22.71
N ALA A 175 31.88 0.50 -23.50
CA ALA A 175 33.12 -0.28 -23.51
C ALA A 175 33.92 -0.10 -22.21
N ASN A 176 33.77 1.05 -21.54
CA ASN A 176 34.49 1.38 -20.31
C ASN A 176 33.74 0.98 -19.03
N GLY A 177 32.68 0.17 -19.13
CA GLY A 177 31.88 -0.26 -17.98
C GLY A 177 30.94 0.83 -17.48
N THR A 178 30.77 0.96 -16.17
CA THR A 178 29.90 1.96 -15.55
C THR A 178 30.67 2.86 -14.59
N VAL A 179 30.19 4.08 -14.39
CA VAL A 179 30.73 5.04 -13.43
C VAL A 179 29.59 5.68 -12.65
N SER A 180 29.80 5.95 -11.36
CA SER A 180 28.78 6.56 -10.51
C SER A 180 29.25 7.89 -9.92
N ALA A 181 28.30 8.79 -9.70
CA ALA A 181 28.46 10.02 -8.93
C ALA A 181 27.40 10.11 -7.83
N ASN A 182 27.75 10.74 -6.72
CA ASN A 182 26.78 11.08 -5.69
C ASN A 182 26.02 12.34 -6.12
N ILE A 183 24.70 12.21 -6.24
CA ILE A 183 23.78 13.28 -6.63
C ILE A 183 22.54 13.19 -5.74
N THR A 184 22.33 14.22 -4.93
CA THR A 184 21.08 14.44 -4.22
C THR A 184 20.24 15.43 -5.02
N LEU A 185 19.04 15.02 -5.43
CA LEU A 185 18.12 15.88 -6.16
C LEU A 185 17.60 17.00 -5.26
N TYR A 186 17.48 18.20 -5.82
CA TYR A 186 16.86 19.31 -5.12
C TYR A 186 15.38 19.01 -4.84
N PRO A 187 14.82 19.51 -3.72
CA PRO A 187 13.40 19.30 -3.40
C PRO A 187 12.43 19.73 -4.51
N ALA A 188 12.77 20.79 -5.24
CA ALA A 188 11.97 21.26 -6.38
C ALA A 188 11.96 20.26 -7.54
N ASP A 189 13.08 19.57 -7.81
CA ASP A 189 13.14 18.54 -8.85
C ASP A 189 12.42 17.26 -8.41
N MET A 190 12.57 16.86 -7.15
CA MET A 190 11.77 15.76 -6.57
C MET A 190 10.27 16.01 -6.73
N GLN A 191 9.81 17.23 -6.42
CA GLN A 191 8.40 17.60 -6.60
C GLN A 191 7.96 17.54 -8.07
N ARG A 192 8.80 18.04 -9.00
CA ARG A 192 8.47 17.99 -10.44
C ARG A 192 8.35 16.56 -10.95
N ILE A 193 9.23 15.68 -10.50
CA ILE A 193 9.20 14.24 -10.83
C ILE A 193 7.95 13.59 -10.23
N TYR A 194 7.63 13.91 -8.98
CA TYR A 194 6.42 13.45 -8.30
C TYR A 194 5.15 13.82 -9.06
N GLU A 195 4.99 15.09 -9.45
CA GLU A 195 3.83 15.52 -10.24
C GLU A 195 3.77 14.81 -11.60
N LYS A 196 4.92 14.59 -12.25
CA LYS A 196 4.97 13.85 -13.51
C LYS A 196 4.54 12.38 -13.35
N MET A 197 4.96 11.74 -12.28
CA MET A 197 4.52 10.38 -11.91
C MET A 197 3.01 10.33 -11.61
N LYS A 198 2.46 11.40 -11.02
CA LYS A 198 1.05 11.52 -10.70
C LYS A 198 0.19 11.72 -11.95
N GLU A 199 0.65 12.53 -12.90
CA GLU A 199 -0.01 12.71 -14.21
C GLU A 199 -0.23 11.40 -14.96
N ILE A 200 0.71 10.46 -14.83
CA ILE A 200 0.65 9.16 -15.51
C ILE A 200 0.08 8.04 -14.63
N ASN A 201 -0.45 8.35 -13.44
CA ASN A 201 -0.89 7.39 -12.44
C ASN A 201 0.13 6.26 -12.21
N ILE A 202 1.35 6.59 -11.79
CA ILE A 202 2.43 5.60 -11.64
C ILE A 202 2.08 4.42 -10.70
N MET A 203 1.08 4.57 -9.83
CA MET A 203 0.65 3.52 -8.91
C MET A 203 -0.27 2.47 -9.53
N GLU A 204 -0.85 2.74 -10.71
CA GLU A 204 -1.74 1.80 -11.40
C GLU A 204 -0.94 0.74 -12.16
N THR A 205 -1.52 -0.45 -12.30
CA THR A 205 -0.98 -1.50 -13.18
C THR A 205 -0.94 -1.02 -14.62
N LYS A 206 0.21 -1.16 -15.28
CA LYS A 206 0.44 -0.68 -16.64
C LYS A 206 0.45 -1.82 -17.66
N GLN A 207 -0.13 -1.57 -18.84
CA GLN A 207 -0.10 -2.48 -19.97
C GLN A 207 1.16 -2.22 -20.80
N LEU A 208 2.24 -2.95 -20.52
CA LEU A 208 3.58 -2.66 -21.04
C LEU A 208 4.00 -3.53 -22.23
N SER A 209 3.25 -4.59 -22.53
CA SER A 209 3.53 -5.52 -23.63
C SER A 209 2.63 -5.28 -24.83
N SER A 210 3.22 -5.31 -26.03
CA SER A 210 2.50 -5.35 -27.31
C SER A 210 2.51 -6.76 -27.88
N ASN A 211 1.38 -7.23 -28.41
CA ASN A 211 1.22 -8.59 -28.97
C ASN A 211 1.76 -8.73 -30.41
N GLN A 212 2.58 -7.79 -30.88
CA GLN A 212 3.07 -7.79 -32.25
C GLN A 212 4.39 -8.55 -32.42
N SER A 213 4.48 -9.30 -33.52
CA SER A 213 5.64 -10.10 -33.88
C SER A 213 6.75 -9.24 -34.49
N CYS A 214 7.50 -8.52 -33.66
CA CYS A 214 8.78 -7.97 -34.07
C CYS A 214 9.73 -7.83 -32.88
N ALA A 215 11.03 -7.82 -33.14
CA ALA A 215 12.05 -7.75 -32.11
C ALA A 215 13.21 -6.84 -32.58
N LEU A 216 13.50 -5.79 -31.81
CA LEU A 216 14.68 -4.95 -31.96
C LEU A 216 15.88 -5.57 -31.23
N ILE A 217 17.06 -5.49 -31.85
CA ILE A 217 18.34 -5.86 -31.27
C ILE A 217 19.36 -4.80 -31.69
N PRO A 218 20.11 -4.18 -30.76
CA PRO A 218 19.94 -4.31 -29.31
C PRO A 218 18.63 -3.65 -28.84
N TYR A 219 18.12 -4.10 -27.70
CA TYR A 219 16.97 -3.48 -27.03
C TYR A 219 17.37 -2.99 -25.64
N SER A 220 16.66 -1.97 -25.17
CA SER A 220 16.77 -1.44 -23.82
C SER A 220 15.69 -2.01 -22.93
N GLU A 221 15.98 -2.09 -21.64
CA GLU A 221 15.03 -2.43 -20.61
C GLU A 221 15.06 -1.35 -19.56
N ASP A 222 13.89 -1.03 -19.01
CA ASP A 222 13.80 -0.09 -17.90
C ASP A 222 13.05 -0.77 -16.75
N ILE A 223 13.55 -0.52 -15.53
CA ILE A 223 12.87 -0.86 -14.28
C ILE A 223 12.69 0.43 -13.50
N PHE A 224 11.44 0.72 -13.14
CA PHE A 224 11.06 1.74 -12.17
C PHE A 224 10.69 1.05 -10.86
N GLU A 225 11.30 1.47 -9.77
CA GLU A 225 10.90 1.13 -8.41
C GLU A 225 10.55 2.44 -7.69
N VAL A 226 9.31 2.59 -7.24
CA VAL A 226 8.82 3.78 -6.53
C VAL A 226 8.48 3.38 -5.10
N ILE A 227 9.09 4.05 -4.13
CA ILE A 227 8.81 3.89 -2.70
C ILE A 227 7.93 5.05 -2.27
N ILE A 228 6.77 4.74 -1.70
CA ILE A 228 5.81 5.74 -1.27
C ILE A 228 4.78 5.14 -0.30
N LEU A 229 4.43 5.86 0.77
CA LEU A 229 3.47 5.43 1.79
C LEU A 229 3.82 4.05 2.39
N GLY A 230 5.11 3.77 2.58
CA GLY A 230 5.62 2.49 3.07
C GLY A 230 5.47 1.31 2.09
N LYS A 231 5.11 1.56 0.82
CA LYS A 231 4.99 0.54 -0.23
C LYS A 231 6.06 0.72 -1.30
N THR A 232 6.37 -0.37 -2.01
CA THR A 232 7.22 -0.34 -3.22
C THR A 232 6.40 -0.79 -4.42
N ILE A 233 6.38 0.03 -5.46
CA ILE A 233 5.68 -0.21 -6.72
C ILE A 233 6.73 -0.39 -7.80
N GLN A 234 6.60 -1.45 -8.60
CA GLN A 234 7.57 -1.77 -9.63
C GLN A 234 6.92 -1.85 -11.01
N HIS A 235 7.53 -1.19 -11.99
CA HIS A 235 7.21 -1.34 -13.41
C HIS A 235 8.46 -1.77 -14.17
N ALA A 236 8.32 -2.78 -15.02
CA ALA A 236 9.39 -3.23 -15.90
C ALA A 236 8.89 -3.27 -17.34
N TRP A 237 9.62 -2.65 -18.26
CA TRP A 237 9.27 -2.66 -19.68
C TRP A 237 10.51 -2.77 -20.57
N THR A 238 10.28 -3.20 -21.82
CA THR A 238 11.34 -3.44 -22.80
C THR A 238 11.02 -2.78 -24.13
N SER A 239 12.03 -2.20 -24.78
CA SER A 239 11.94 -1.66 -26.15
C SER A 239 12.11 -2.72 -27.23
N LYS A 240 12.12 -4.01 -26.87
CA LYS A 240 12.21 -5.12 -27.83
C LYS A 240 11.10 -5.06 -28.88
N SER A 241 9.89 -4.67 -28.51
CA SER A 241 8.80 -4.47 -29.48
C SER A 241 8.99 -3.15 -30.25
N CYS A 242 8.78 -3.19 -31.56
CA CYS A 242 8.83 -2.00 -32.42
C CYS A 242 7.68 -1.01 -32.15
N HIS A 243 6.63 -1.48 -31.48
CA HIS A 243 5.50 -0.65 -31.09
C HIS A 243 5.36 -0.69 -29.58
N LEU A 244 5.47 0.49 -28.98
CA LEU A 244 5.21 0.72 -27.57
C LEU A 244 3.72 0.97 -27.35
N THR A 245 3.18 0.41 -26.27
CA THR A 245 1.87 0.81 -25.75
C THR A 245 1.92 2.25 -25.25
N GLU A 246 0.77 2.88 -25.05
CA GLU A 246 0.72 4.23 -24.50
C GLU A 246 1.35 4.31 -23.09
N ASP A 247 1.13 3.29 -22.26
CA ASP A 247 1.78 3.20 -20.94
C ASP A 247 3.31 3.12 -21.04
N ALA A 248 3.84 2.33 -21.99
CA ALA A 248 5.28 2.23 -22.20
C ALA A 248 5.87 3.57 -22.70
N LYS A 249 5.14 4.31 -23.55
CA LYS A 249 5.55 5.67 -23.97
C LYS A 249 5.56 6.63 -22.79
N GLN A 250 4.56 6.60 -21.91
CA GLN A 250 4.54 7.43 -20.71
C GLN A 250 5.72 7.16 -19.78
N LEU A 251 6.08 5.88 -19.57
CA LEU A 251 7.26 5.53 -18.76
C LEU A 251 8.57 5.95 -19.45
N LEU A 252 8.67 5.80 -20.77
CA LEU A 252 9.80 6.28 -21.57
C LEU A 252 9.99 7.80 -21.42
N GLU A 253 8.89 8.57 -21.50
CA GLU A 253 8.87 10.02 -21.32
C GLU A 253 9.27 10.42 -19.90
N LEU A 254 8.73 9.73 -18.88
CA LEU A 254 9.09 9.95 -17.48
C LEU A 254 10.58 9.70 -17.24
N ARG A 255 11.13 8.58 -17.72
CA ARG A 255 12.57 8.28 -17.59
C ARG A 255 13.39 9.40 -18.24
N THR A 256 13.05 9.77 -19.47
CA THR A 256 13.78 10.80 -20.23
C THR A 256 13.73 12.15 -19.52
N PHE A 257 12.59 12.49 -18.91
CA PHE A 257 12.43 13.68 -18.08
C PHE A 257 13.37 13.66 -16.85
N ILE A 258 13.39 12.55 -16.10
CA ILE A 258 14.26 12.39 -14.92
C ILE A 258 15.74 12.43 -15.34
N GLU A 259 16.11 11.77 -16.43
CA GLU A 259 17.47 11.78 -16.95
C GLU A 259 17.94 13.20 -17.31
N ASN A 260 17.08 14.00 -17.96
CA ASN A 260 17.41 15.38 -18.30
C ASN A 260 17.60 16.25 -17.04
N ILE A 261 16.77 16.08 -16.02
CA ILE A 261 16.97 16.74 -14.72
C ILE A 261 18.36 16.42 -14.17
N VAL A 262 18.74 15.14 -14.15
CA VAL A 262 20.03 14.71 -13.58
C VAL A 262 21.22 15.24 -14.39
N LYS A 263 21.09 15.32 -15.72
CA LYS A 263 22.14 15.88 -16.60
C LYS A 263 22.43 17.36 -16.33
N ASP A 264 21.50 18.10 -15.72
CA ASP A 264 21.74 19.49 -15.35
C ASP A 264 22.65 19.64 -14.11
N TYR A 265 22.93 18.55 -13.39
CA TYR A 265 23.80 18.58 -12.19
C TYR A 265 25.28 18.53 -12.57
N GLU A 266 26.08 19.41 -11.96
CA GLU A 266 27.52 19.51 -12.20
C GLU A 266 28.25 18.17 -11.99
N ALA A 267 27.86 17.41 -10.97
CA ALA A 267 28.45 16.10 -10.66
C ALA A 267 28.26 15.08 -11.80
N TYR A 268 27.12 15.13 -12.51
CA TYR A 268 26.88 14.28 -13.67
C TYR A 268 27.74 14.74 -14.85
N ASN A 269 27.82 16.05 -15.10
CA ASN A 269 28.58 16.62 -16.20
C ASN A 269 30.10 16.41 -16.10
N LYS A 270 30.61 16.08 -14.91
CA LYS A 270 32.01 15.68 -14.69
C LYS A 270 32.29 14.21 -15.01
N LEU A 271 31.26 13.39 -15.22
CA LEU A 271 31.44 11.99 -15.58
C LEU A 271 32.01 11.89 -17.00
N PRO A 272 32.89 10.90 -17.27
CA PRO A 272 33.42 10.67 -18.61
C PRO A 272 32.33 10.47 -19.67
N GLU A 273 32.67 10.78 -20.92
CA GLU A 273 31.84 10.41 -22.04
C GLU A 273 31.87 8.91 -22.30
N ALA A 274 30.74 8.38 -22.79
CA ALA A 274 30.65 6.99 -23.20
C ALA A 274 31.49 6.76 -24.46
N VAL A 275 32.08 5.56 -24.58
CA VAL A 275 32.95 5.21 -25.73
C VAL A 275 32.44 3.91 -26.36
N GLY A 276 32.21 3.96 -27.67
CA GLY A 276 31.73 2.83 -28.46
C GLY A 276 30.21 2.83 -28.64
N GLY A 277 29.67 1.67 -29.00
CA GLY A 277 28.25 1.45 -29.22
C GLY A 277 27.88 0.01 -28.90
N TYR A 278 26.58 -0.27 -28.86
CA TYR A 278 26.06 -1.63 -28.76
C TYR A 278 25.86 -2.20 -30.16
N GLU A 279 26.32 -3.44 -30.35
CA GLU A 279 26.09 -4.23 -31.57
C GLU A 279 24.76 -4.99 -31.51
#